data_AF-A0A2Z6NPB2-F1
#
_entry.id   AF-A0A2Z6NPB2-F1
#
_cell.length_a   1.000
_cell.length_b   1.000
_cell.length_c   1.000
_cell.angle_alpha   90.00
_cell.angle_beta   90.00
_cell.angle_gamma   90.00
#
_symmetry.space_group_name_H-M   'P 1'
#
loop_
_entity.id
_entity.type
_entity.pdbx_description
1 polymer ?
#
loop_
_entity_poly.entity_id
_entity_poly.type
_entity_poly.pdbx_seq_one_letter_code
_entity_poly.pdbx_strand_id
1 'polypeptide(L)'
;MLSLLKQRAESSGNPLWGLGGPHDVPTYDQSPYASSFFKDGGSWESSYGDFFLSWYSAQLIAHGDSLLSLASSTFGDTGVSIYGKIPLMHAWYGTRSRPSELTAGFYNTANRDGYEQVADMFAKNSCKIILPGMDLSDANQPNETHSSPELLLAQTMTTFRNQGVKVSGQNSSEFGVPGGFEQMKKNLSGDNVLDLFSYQRMGAYFFSPEHFPSFTELVRSLNQPKLHLDDLPTEEEEGAESAVMSQESSVSMQAA
;
A
#
# COMPACT_ATOMS: atom_id res chain seq x y z
N MET A 1 -13.94 8.08 20.69
CA MET A 1 -12.83 7.11 20.82
C MET A 1 -12.64 6.65 22.26
N LEU A 2 -12.22 7.49 23.21
CA LEU A 2 -12.00 7.05 24.61
C LEU A 2 -13.24 6.44 25.29
N SER A 3 -14.43 6.97 25.01
CA SER A 3 -15.69 6.38 25.48
C SER A 3 -15.92 4.96 24.93
N LEU A 4 -15.62 4.74 23.65
CA LEU A 4 -15.74 3.43 22.98
C LEU A 4 -14.72 2.44 23.54
N LEU A 5 -13.49 2.89 23.80
CA LEU A 5 -12.45 2.09 24.44
C LEU A 5 -12.89 1.65 25.84
N LYS A 6 -13.41 2.58 26.65
CA LYS A 6 -13.94 2.29 27.98
C LYS A 6 -15.05 1.23 27.94
N GLN A 7 -16.03 1.40 27.05
CA GLN A 7 -17.12 0.44 26.88
C GLN A 7 -16.61 -0.94 26.43
N ARG A 8 -15.63 -0.98 25.53
CA ARG A 8 -15.00 -2.24 25.09
C ARG A 8 -14.27 -2.93 26.24
N ALA A 9 -13.57 -2.17 27.08
CA ALA A 9 -12.86 -2.69 28.25
C ALA A 9 -13.83 -3.28 29.28
N GLU A 10 -14.91 -2.57 29.59
CA GLU A 10 -15.97 -3.03 30.50
C GLU A 10 -16.62 -4.33 29.99
N SER A 11 -16.98 -4.40 28.71
CA SER A 11 -17.58 -5.61 28.12
C SER A 11 -16.63 -6.80 28.01
N SER A 12 -15.32 -6.56 27.96
CA SER A 12 -14.28 -7.59 28.00
C SER A 12 -13.95 -8.11 29.41
N GLY A 13 -14.60 -7.58 30.46
CA GLY A 13 -14.32 -7.92 31.85
C GLY A 13 -13.03 -7.29 32.42
N ASN A 14 -12.41 -6.37 31.69
CA ASN A 14 -11.15 -5.71 32.07
C ASN A 14 -11.30 -4.18 32.07
N PRO A 15 -12.13 -3.59 32.94
CA PRO A 15 -12.48 -2.16 32.89
C PRO A 15 -11.26 -1.22 33.00
N LEU A 16 -10.19 -1.65 33.67
CA LEU A 16 -8.96 -0.87 33.81
C LEU A 16 -8.20 -0.67 32.48
N TRP A 17 -8.40 -1.55 31.50
CA TRP A 17 -7.81 -1.41 30.17
C TRP A 17 -8.42 -0.26 29.37
N GLY A 18 -9.57 0.25 29.81
CA GLY A 18 -10.32 1.31 29.14
C GLY A 18 -9.99 2.73 29.58
N LEU A 19 -9.02 2.91 30.48
CA LEU A 19 -8.71 4.21 31.09
C LEU A 19 -7.91 5.13 30.16
N GLY A 20 -7.26 4.57 29.13
CA GLY A 20 -6.45 5.30 28.17
C GLY A 20 -5.76 4.36 27.19
N GLY A 21 -5.04 4.93 26.23
CA GLY A 21 -4.13 4.16 25.38
C GLY A 21 -2.89 3.68 26.16
N PRO A 22 -2.05 2.86 25.52
CA PRO A 22 -0.79 2.42 26.10
C PRO A 22 0.05 3.62 26.55
N HIS A 23 0.64 3.53 27.73
CA HIS A 23 1.39 4.62 28.36
C HIS A 23 2.90 4.48 28.16
N ASP A 24 3.36 3.32 27.71
CA ASP A 24 4.74 2.96 27.48
C ASP A 24 5.08 2.96 25.98
N VAL A 25 4.41 3.80 25.20
CA VAL A 25 4.74 4.09 23.79
C VAL A 25 5.72 5.27 23.67
N PRO A 26 6.61 5.28 22.67
CA PRO A 26 7.48 6.41 22.37
C PRO A 26 6.70 7.58 21.75
N THR A 27 7.33 8.77 21.70
CA THR A 27 6.84 9.93 20.94
C THR A 27 7.16 9.81 19.45
N TYR A 28 6.56 10.66 18.60
CA TYR A 28 6.66 10.58 17.14
C TYR A 28 8.10 10.62 16.59
N ASP A 29 8.99 11.34 17.25
CA ASP A 29 10.39 11.57 16.86
C ASP A 29 11.36 10.57 17.51
N GLN A 30 10.86 9.65 18.32
CA GLN A 30 11.67 8.67 19.03
C GLN A 30 11.69 7.32 18.29
N SER A 31 12.81 6.61 18.45
CA SER A 31 12.89 5.21 18.03
C SER A 31 11.76 4.39 18.67
N PRO A 32 11.17 3.41 17.97
CA PRO A 32 10.23 2.45 18.56
C PRO A 32 10.78 1.75 19.81
N TYR A 33 12.11 1.61 19.90
CA TYR A 33 12.81 1.02 21.02
C TYR A 33 13.18 2.01 22.13
N ALA A 34 12.75 3.27 22.07
CA ALA A 34 12.96 4.23 23.16
C ALA A 34 12.09 3.88 24.38
N SER A 35 10.91 3.28 24.16
CA SER A 35 9.99 2.86 25.22
C SER A 35 9.76 1.35 25.20
N SER A 36 8.94 0.84 26.11
CA SER A 36 8.75 -0.61 26.31
C SER A 36 7.72 -1.22 25.37
N PHE A 37 6.76 -0.44 24.86
CA PHE A 37 5.59 -1.01 24.18
C PHE A 37 5.95 -1.80 22.93
N PHE A 38 6.89 -1.36 22.07
CA PHE A 38 7.17 -1.97 20.77
C PHE A 38 8.40 -2.90 20.73
N LYS A 39 9.15 -3.03 21.84
CA LYS A 39 10.32 -3.92 21.94
C LYS A 39 9.90 -5.39 21.87
N ASP A 40 10.84 -6.26 21.52
CA ASP A 40 10.65 -7.70 21.72
C ASP A 40 10.44 -8.01 23.21
N GLY A 41 9.41 -8.79 23.55
CA GLY A 41 8.97 -8.97 24.95
C GLY A 41 8.21 -7.77 25.53
N GLY A 42 7.90 -6.76 24.71
CA GLY A 42 7.22 -5.53 25.11
C GLY A 42 5.71 -5.68 25.31
N SER A 43 5.08 -4.60 25.76
CA SER A 43 3.64 -4.61 26.08
C SER A 43 2.73 -4.92 24.89
N TRP A 44 3.19 -4.74 23.64
CA TRP A 44 2.44 -5.16 22.44
C TRP A 44 2.16 -6.66 22.39
N GLU A 45 2.97 -7.50 23.03
CA GLU A 45 2.79 -8.96 23.12
C GLU A 45 1.90 -9.38 24.31
N SER A 46 1.52 -8.43 25.17
CA SER A 46 0.68 -8.71 26.34
C SER A 46 -0.80 -8.84 25.96
N SER A 47 -1.60 -9.43 26.85
CA SER A 47 -3.06 -9.48 26.68
C SER A 47 -3.70 -8.10 26.60
N TYR A 48 -3.14 -7.09 27.27
CA TYR A 48 -3.57 -5.70 27.12
C TYR A 48 -3.20 -5.14 25.74
N GLY A 49 -1.99 -5.43 25.25
CA GLY A 49 -1.53 -5.03 23.93
C GLY A 49 -2.43 -5.57 22.82
N ASP A 50 -2.71 -6.87 22.85
CA ASP A 50 -3.64 -7.52 21.91
C ASP A 50 -5.05 -6.93 22.00
N PHE A 51 -5.58 -6.72 23.21
CA PHE A 51 -6.87 -6.05 23.41
C PHE A 51 -6.90 -4.66 22.77
N PHE A 52 -5.90 -3.82 23.06
CA PHE A 52 -5.89 -2.44 22.60
C PHE A 52 -5.69 -2.35 21.09
N LEU A 53 -4.73 -3.09 20.53
CA LEU A 53 -4.43 -3.10 19.09
C LEU A 53 -5.58 -3.70 18.28
N SER A 54 -6.23 -4.75 18.79
CA SER A 54 -7.46 -5.29 18.21
C SER A 54 -8.60 -4.28 18.22
N TRP A 55 -8.83 -3.59 19.34
CA TRP A 55 -9.84 -2.54 19.40
C TRP A 55 -9.53 -1.38 18.44
N TYR A 56 -8.29 -0.90 18.44
CA TYR A 56 -7.86 0.26 17.66
C TYR A 56 -7.96 0.00 16.16
N SER A 57 -7.45 -1.14 15.69
CA SER A 57 -7.60 -1.56 14.29
C SER A 57 -9.06 -1.79 13.89
N ALA A 58 -9.88 -2.38 14.77
CA ALA A 58 -11.31 -2.55 14.52
C ALA A 58 -12.06 -1.20 14.35
N GLN A 59 -11.60 -0.12 14.99
CA GLN A 59 -12.19 1.21 14.76
C GLN A 59 -11.93 1.70 13.32
N LEU A 60 -10.71 1.47 12.79
CA LEU A 60 -10.38 1.80 11.41
C LEU A 60 -11.20 0.96 10.42
N ILE A 61 -11.33 -0.34 10.67
CA ILE A 61 -12.15 -1.23 9.82
C ILE A 61 -13.63 -0.82 9.83
N ALA A 62 -14.21 -0.56 11.00
CA ALA A 62 -15.61 -0.14 11.10
C ALA A 62 -15.86 1.21 10.42
N HIS A 63 -14.90 2.14 10.51
CA HIS A 63 -14.98 3.41 9.81
C HIS A 63 -14.93 3.22 8.29
N GLY A 64 -13.98 2.42 7.80
CA GLY A 64 -13.86 2.08 6.38
C GLY A 64 -15.13 1.42 5.83
N ASP A 65 -15.64 0.41 6.53
CA ASP A 65 -16.88 -0.31 6.14
C ASP A 65 -18.08 0.65 6.07
N SER A 66 -18.20 1.58 7.01
CA SER A 66 -19.27 2.58 7.00
C SER A 66 -19.21 3.51 5.79
N LEU A 67 -18.01 3.94 5.38
CA LEU A 67 -17.84 4.82 4.22
C LEU A 67 -17.98 4.06 2.89
N LEU A 68 -17.36 2.89 2.78
CA LEU A 68 -17.41 2.08 1.56
C LEU A 68 -18.81 1.54 1.31
N SER A 69 -19.54 1.11 2.35
CA SER A 69 -20.94 0.68 2.20
C SER A 69 -21.83 1.81 1.70
N LEU A 70 -21.67 3.02 2.26
CA LEU A 70 -22.42 4.19 1.81
C LEU A 70 -22.09 4.53 0.34
N ALA A 71 -20.80 4.57 -0.01
CA ALA A 71 -20.37 4.82 -1.39
C ALA A 71 -20.91 3.75 -2.35
N SER A 72 -20.79 2.47 -2.00
CA SER A 72 -21.27 1.34 -2.80
C SER A 72 -22.78 1.40 -3.01
N SER A 73 -23.55 1.70 -1.97
CA SER A 73 -25.01 1.88 -2.08
C SER A 73 -25.42 3.09 -2.93
N THR A 74 -24.60 4.14 -2.94
CA THR A 74 -24.91 5.40 -3.64
C THR A 74 -24.57 5.30 -5.13
N PHE A 75 -23.46 4.64 -5.46
CA PHE A 75 -22.91 4.61 -6.82
C PHE A 75 -23.01 3.23 -7.50
N GLY A 76 -23.52 2.20 -6.83
CA GLY A 76 -23.53 0.81 -7.33
C GLY A 76 -24.18 0.63 -8.70
N ASP A 77 -25.24 1.38 -8.99
CA ASP A 77 -25.97 1.29 -10.27
C ASP A 77 -25.44 2.25 -11.36
N THR A 78 -24.40 3.03 -11.06
CA THR A 78 -23.87 4.03 -11.99
C THR A 78 -22.79 3.50 -12.95
N GLY A 79 -22.28 2.29 -12.70
CA GLY A 79 -21.15 1.71 -13.42
C GLY A 79 -19.78 2.31 -13.05
N VAL A 80 -19.71 3.22 -12.08
CA VAL A 80 -18.46 3.80 -11.58
C VAL A 80 -17.78 2.82 -10.62
N SER A 81 -16.46 2.63 -10.77
CA SER A 81 -15.65 1.86 -9.82
C SER A 81 -15.27 2.71 -8.61
N ILE A 82 -15.48 2.18 -7.41
CA ILE A 82 -15.14 2.84 -6.15
C ILE A 82 -13.80 2.32 -5.66
N TYR A 83 -12.89 3.24 -5.36
CA TYR A 83 -11.59 2.94 -4.79
C TYR A 83 -11.42 3.61 -3.43
N GLY A 84 -10.80 2.89 -2.48
CA GLY A 84 -10.31 3.45 -1.23
C GLY A 84 -8.78 3.36 -1.17
N LYS A 85 -8.11 4.44 -0.77
CA LYS A 85 -6.65 4.48 -0.66
C LYS A 85 -6.20 4.06 0.74
N ILE A 86 -5.24 3.15 0.81
CA ILE A 86 -4.54 2.80 2.04
C ILE A 86 -3.06 3.22 1.95
N PRO A 87 -2.41 3.62 3.04
CA PRO A 87 -0.99 3.92 3.03
C PRO A 87 -0.14 2.65 2.99
N LEU A 88 1.10 2.77 2.51
CA LEU A 88 2.10 1.71 2.58
C LEU A 88 3.09 2.04 3.73
N MET A 89 2.82 1.55 4.94
CA MET A 89 3.62 1.86 6.13
C MET A 89 4.88 0.97 6.23
N HIS A 90 5.79 1.14 5.27
CA HIS A 90 6.94 0.25 5.09
C HIS A 90 8.08 0.44 6.11
N ALA A 91 8.14 1.61 6.76
CA ALA A 91 9.11 1.86 7.84
C ALA A 91 8.86 0.90 9.01
N TRP A 92 9.94 0.37 9.60
CA TRP A 92 9.92 -0.63 10.67
C TRP A 92 9.20 -1.94 10.33
N TYR A 93 8.91 -2.20 9.05
CA TYR A 93 8.35 -3.47 8.62
C TYR A 93 9.31 -4.61 8.97
N GLY A 94 10.63 -4.49 8.89
CA GLY A 94 11.55 -5.57 9.28
C GLY A 94 11.51 -6.01 10.74
N THR A 95 10.76 -5.34 11.63
CA THR A 95 10.67 -5.64 13.07
C THR A 95 9.55 -6.64 13.39
N ARG A 96 9.50 -7.23 14.60
CA ARG A 96 8.41 -8.15 14.98
C ARG A 96 7.09 -7.41 15.23
N SER A 97 7.16 -6.25 15.88
CA SER A 97 6.01 -5.45 16.28
C SER A 97 5.40 -4.59 15.17
N ARG A 98 6.13 -4.29 14.09
CA ARG A 98 5.67 -3.41 12.99
C ARG A 98 5.11 -2.04 13.46
N PRO A 99 5.87 -1.25 14.25
CA PRO A 99 5.36 -0.06 14.94
C PRO A 99 4.62 0.96 14.05
N SER A 100 5.11 1.23 12.84
CA SER A 100 4.46 2.17 11.92
C SER A 100 3.09 1.67 11.46
N GLU A 101 2.93 0.37 11.25
CA GLU A 101 1.64 -0.23 10.89
C GLU A 101 0.67 -0.18 12.09
N LEU A 102 1.14 -0.59 13.28
CA LEU A 102 0.32 -0.60 14.50
C LEU A 102 -0.22 0.79 14.85
N THR A 103 0.64 1.81 14.79
CA THR A 103 0.25 3.19 15.09
C THR A 103 -0.66 3.81 14.03
N ALA A 104 -0.53 3.39 12.77
CA ALA A 104 -1.45 3.74 11.69
C ALA A 104 -2.81 3.02 11.76
N GLY A 105 -2.96 2.05 12.67
CA GLY A 105 -4.20 1.29 12.87
C GLY A 105 -4.27 -0.04 12.13
N PHE A 106 -3.21 -0.45 11.44
CA PHE A 106 -3.09 -1.78 10.87
C PHE A 106 -2.48 -2.70 11.91
N TYR A 107 -3.26 -3.61 12.49
CA TYR A 107 -2.74 -4.58 13.45
C TYR A 107 -1.96 -5.71 12.75
N ASN A 108 -0.95 -5.34 11.97
CA ASN A 108 -0.03 -6.25 11.31
C ASN A 108 1.15 -6.53 12.26
N THR A 109 1.58 -7.79 12.36
CA THR A 109 2.79 -8.18 13.10
C THR A 109 3.49 -9.28 12.33
N ALA A 110 4.70 -9.69 12.74
CA ALA A 110 5.38 -10.81 12.09
C ALA A 110 4.57 -12.13 12.10
N ASN A 111 3.59 -12.27 13.01
CA ASN A 111 2.79 -13.49 13.18
C ASN A 111 1.29 -13.30 12.91
N ARG A 112 0.87 -12.11 12.45
CA ARG A 112 -0.54 -11.77 12.23
C ARG A 112 -0.64 -10.90 11.00
N ASP A 113 -1.37 -11.36 9.99
CA ASP A 113 -1.68 -10.53 8.83
C ASP A 113 -2.75 -9.48 9.18
N GLY A 114 -2.32 -8.22 9.27
CA GLY A 114 -3.21 -7.10 9.56
C GLY A 114 -4.12 -6.69 8.41
N TYR A 115 -3.81 -7.13 7.17
CA TYR A 115 -4.51 -6.69 5.96
C TYR A 115 -5.67 -7.60 5.56
N GLU A 116 -5.83 -8.77 6.18
CA GLU A 116 -6.96 -9.68 5.90
C GLU A 116 -8.31 -8.98 6.15
N GLN A 117 -8.46 -8.33 7.31
CA GLN A 117 -9.70 -7.60 7.63
C GLN A 117 -9.90 -6.36 6.76
N VAL A 118 -8.82 -5.76 6.28
CA VAL A 118 -8.89 -4.66 5.30
C VAL A 118 -9.46 -5.22 4.01
N ALA A 119 -8.87 -6.30 3.49
CA ALA A 119 -9.32 -6.97 2.28
C ALA A 119 -10.79 -7.39 2.36
N ASP A 120 -11.20 -8.04 3.47
CA ASP A 120 -12.59 -8.44 3.71
C ASP A 120 -13.55 -7.24 3.66
N MET A 121 -13.17 -6.12 4.28
CA MET A 121 -13.96 -4.88 4.30
C MET A 121 -14.12 -4.29 2.90
N PHE A 122 -13.08 -4.32 2.05
CA PHE A 122 -13.19 -3.88 0.65
C PHE A 122 -14.03 -4.86 -0.19
N ALA A 123 -13.79 -6.17 -0.06
CA ALA A 123 -14.49 -7.22 -0.79
C ALA A 123 -16.00 -7.20 -0.48
N LYS A 124 -16.37 -7.11 0.79
CA LYS A 124 -17.77 -7.02 1.26
C LYS A 124 -18.52 -5.86 0.60
N ASN A 125 -17.85 -4.75 0.33
CA ASN A 125 -18.46 -3.54 -0.23
C ASN A 125 -18.30 -3.44 -1.76
N SER A 126 -17.74 -4.46 -2.42
CA SER A 126 -17.42 -4.44 -3.86
C SER A 126 -16.55 -3.24 -4.26
N CYS A 127 -15.65 -2.81 -3.37
CA CYS A 127 -14.73 -1.70 -3.60
C CYS A 127 -13.32 -2.21 -3.88
N LYS A 128 -12.52 -1.38 -4.54
CA LYS A 128 -11.13 -1.67 -4.92
C LYS A 128 -10.16 -0.84 -4.09
N ILE A 129 -8.88 -1.22 -4.07
CA ILE A 129 -7.86 -0.55 -3.25
C ILE A 129 -6.95 0.30 -4.13
N ILE A 130 -6.58 1.49 -3.68
CA ILE A 130 -5.43 2.24 -4.21
C ILE A 130 -4.24 2.00 -3.26
N LEU A 131 -3.14 1.48 -3.80
CA LEU A 131 -1.93 1.15 -3.04
C LEU A 131 -0.73 1.93 -3.60
N PRO A 132 -0.14 2.88 -2.84
CA PRO A 132 1.07 3.58 -3.25
C PRO A 132 2.32 2.72 -3.02
N GLY A 133 3.45 3.18 -3.59
CA GLY A 133 4.78 2.62 -3.35
C GLY A 133 5.27 1.63 -4.40
N MET A 134 4.63 1.55 -5.58
CA MET A 134 5.06 0.65 -6.66
C MET A 134 6.48 0.93 -7.17
N ASP A 135 7.02 2.11 -6.91
CA ASP A 135 8.36 2.58 -7.24
C ASP A 135 9.40 2.34 -6.13
N LEU A 136 8.97 1.90 -4.94
CA LEU A 136 9.86 1.73 -3.79
C LEU A 136 10.59 0.38 -3.82
N SER A 137 11.88 0.43 -3.54
CA SER A 137 12.74 -0.74 -3.35
C SER A 137 13.34 -0.73 -1.94
N ASP A 138 13.66 -1.91 -1.42
CA ASP A 138 14.32 -2.05 -0.11
C ASP A 138 15.74 -1.46 -0.14
N ALA A 139 16.43 -1.57 -1.28
CA ALA A 139 17.79 -1.06 -1.47
C ALA A 139 17.92 0.46 -1.32
N ASN A 140 16.83 1.20 -1.52
CA ASN A 140 16.80 2.65 -1.40
C ASN A 140 16.36 3.14 0.00
N GLN A 141 16.15 2.22 0.95
CA GLN A 141 15.65 2.57 2.28
C GLN A 141 16.79 2.74 3.30
N PRO A 142 16.65 3.64 4.29
CA PRO A 142 17.60 3.74 5.40
C PRO A 142 17.60 2.47 6.26
N ASN A 143 18.78 1.89 6.47
CA ASN A 143 18.95 0.66 7.26
C ASN A 143 18.43 0.80 8.70
N GLU A 144 18.54 2.00 9.28
CA GLU A 144 18.16 2.30 10.66
C GLU A 144 16.66 2.15 10.91
N THR A 145 15.86 2.25 9.85
CA THR A 145 14.40 2.16 9.95
C THR A 145 13.88 0.74 9.78
N HIS A 146 14.74 -0.24 9.49
CA HIS A 146 14.33 -1.61 9.14
C HIS A 146 13.18 -1.61 8.12
N SER A 147 13.23 -0.69 7.16
CA SER A 147 12.16 -0.50 6.18
C SER A 147 12.21 -1.59 5.12
N SER A 148 11.06 -2.12 4.72
CA SER A 148 10.96 -3.08 3.61
C SER A 148 9.64 -2.93 2.86
N PRO A 149 9.56 -1.97 1.91
CA PRO A 149 8.41 -1.81 1.04
C PRO A 149 8.16 -3.04 0.17
N GLU A 150 9.20 -3.75 -0.28
CA GLU A 150 9.03 -4.90 -1.19
C GLU A 150 8.33 -6.08 -0.49
N LEU A 151 8.72 -6.41 0.74
CA LEU A 151 8.05 -7.46 1.50
C LEU A 151 6.62 -7.07 1.88
N LEU A 152 6.39 -5.81 2.27
CA LEU A 152 5.05 -5.32 2.59
C LEU A 152 4.12 -5.33 1.38
N LEU A 153 4.60 -4.91 0.20
CA LEU A 153 3.86 -5.00 -1.05
C LEU A 153 3.54 -6.46 -1.40
N ALA A 154 4.51 -7.36 -1.28
CA ALA A 154 4.29 -8.78 -1.55
C ALA A 154 3.24 -9.41 -0.62
N GLN A 155 3.27 -9.07 0.69
CA GLN A 155 2.25 -9.49 1.65
C GLN A 155 0.87 -8.96 1.24
N THR A 156 0.72 -7.64 1.14
CA THR A 156 -0.57 -6.98 0.88
C THR A 156 -1.20 -7.42 -0.44
N MET A 157 -0.41 -7.49 -1.52
CA MET A 157 -0.90 -8.01 -2.81
C MET A 157 -1.39 -9.44 -2.72
N THR A 158 -0.70 -10.29 -1.97
CA THR A 158 -1.12 -11.69 -1.76
C THR A 158 -2.43 -11.78 -0.99
N THR A 159 -2.58 -10.99 0.07
CA THR A 159 -3.81 -10.92 0.85
C THR A 159 -4.99 -10.43 0.03
N PHE A 160 -4.80 -9.36 -0.76
CA PHE A 160 -5.86 -8.82 -1.63
C PHE A 160 -6.22 -9.78 -2.76
N ARG A 161 -5.24 -10.51 -3.32
CA ARG A 161 -5.49 -11.59 -4.29
C ARG A 161 -6.39 -12.67 -3.74
N ASN A 162 -6.05 -13.18 -2.55
CA ASN A 162 -6.76 -14.29 -1.93
C ASN A 162 -8.21 -13.94 -1.62
N GLN A 163 -8.50 -12.66 -1.37
CA GLN A 163 -9.84 -12.14 -1.10
C GLN A 163 -10.54 -11.56 -2.35
N GLY A 164 -9.93 -11.68 -3.52
CA GLY A 164 -10.51 -11.21 -4.79
C GLY A 164 -10.64 -9.68 -4.92
N VAL A 165 -9.91 -8.91 -4.11
CA VAL A 165 -9.93 -7.44 -4.16
C VAL A 165 -8.94 -6.96 -5.21
N LYS A 166 -9.40 -6.13 -6.16
CA LYS A 166 -8.53 -5.52 -7.17
C LYS A 166 -7.80 -4.30 -6.62
N VAL A 167 -6.59 -4.08 -7.14
CA VAL A 167 -5.70 -3.01 -6.71
C VAL A 167 -5.38 -2.09 -7.88
N SER A 168 -5.47 -0.79 -7.63
CA SER A 168 -4.83 0.25 -8.42
C SER A 168 -3.49 0.62 -7.78
N GLY A 169 -2.38 0.39 -8.49
CA GLY A 169 -1.07 0.82 -8.03
C GLY A 169 -0.83 2.32 -8.18
N GLN A 170 0.04 2.90 -7.35
CA GLN A 170 0.56 4.26 -7.51
C GLN A 170 2.04 4.31 -7.10
N ASN A 171 2.79 5.27 -7.64
CA ASN A 171 4.10 5.62 -7.08
C ASN A 171 3.95 6.37 -5.74
N SER A 172 4.99 6.35 -4.93
CA SER A 172 4.99 6.84 -3.54
C SER A 172 4.98 8.37 -3.46
N SER A 173 5.75 9.04 -4.32
CA SER A 173 5.99 10.48 -4.25
C SER A 173 6.04 11.12 -5.64
N GLU A 174 5.77 12.42 -5.71
CA GLU A 174 5.80 13.18 -6.97
C GLU A 174 7.19 13.19 -7.63
N PHE A 175 8.23 13.08 -6.80
CA PHE A 175 9.61 12.97 -7.25
C PHE A 175 9.99 11.50 -7.39
N GLY A 176 10.67 11.18 -8.50
CA GLY A 176 11.17 9.83 -8.73
C GLY A 176 12.19 9.43 -7.68
N VAL A 177 12.14 8.17 -7.25
CA VAL A 177 13.25 7.55 -6.52
C VAL A 177 14.25 6.94 -7.50
N PRO A 178 15.54 6.84 -7.15
CA PRO A 178 16.53 6.18 -8.00
C PRO A 178 16.09 4.76 -8.38
N GLY A 179 16.02 4.46 -9.68
CA GLY A 179 15.54 3.16 -10.17
C GLY A 179 14.04 2.92 -10.02
N GLY A 180 13.24 3.94 -9.67
CA GLY A 180 11.80 3.79 -9.42
C GLY A 180 11.00 3.29 -10.62
N PHE A 181 11.39 3.65 -11.86
CA PHE A 181 10.77 3.13 -13.08
C PHE A 181 10.97 1.63 -13.28
N GLU A 182 12.17 1.12 -13.03
CA GLU A 182 12.43 -0.32 -13.11
C GLU A 182 11.70 -1.08 -12.02
N GLN A 183 11.63 -0.50 -10.82
CA GLN A 183 10.87 -1.09 -9.72
C GLN A 183 9.36 -1.12 -10.02
N MET A 184 8.81 -0.04 -10.60
CA MET A 184 7.43 -0.01 -11.08
C MET A 184 7.21 -1.09 -12.13
N LYS A 185 8.07 -1.19 -13.14
CA LYS A 185 7.97 -2.22 -14.18
C LYS A 185 7.96 -3.63 -13.57
N LYS A 186 8.87 -3.92 -12.63
CA LYS A 186 8.91 -5.19 -11.89
C LYS A 186 7.60 -5.47 -11.15
N ASN A 187 7.09 -4.48 -10.40
CA ASN A 187 5.89 -4.64 -9.58
C ASN A 187 4.59 -4.72 -10.40
N LEU A 188 4.56 -4.12 -11.59
CA LEU A 188 3.41 -4.14 -12.49
C LEU A 188 3.37 -5.37 -13.41
N SER A 189 4.51 -5.98 -13.72
CA SER A 189 4.64 -7.02 -14.76
C SER A 189 4.36 -8.46 -14.29
N GLY A 190 3.54 -8.69 -13.26
CA GLY A 190 3.42 -10.04 -12.69
C GLY A 190 2.10 -10.45 -12.06
N ASP A 191 1.16 -9.53 -11.80
CA ASP A 191 0.07 -9.82 -10.87
C ASP A 191 -1.32 -9.48 -11.42
N ASN A 192 -2.18 -10.50 -11.55
CA ASN A 192 -3.58 -10.36 -11.97
C ASN A 192 -4.45 -9.56 -10.98
N VAL A 193 -3.90 -9.20 -9.81
CA VAL A 193 -4.55 -8.33 -8.80
C VAL A 193 -4.59 -6.88 -9.26
N LEU A 194 -3.56 -6.43 -9.99
CA LEU A 194 -3.46 -5.08 -10.49
C LEU A 194 -4.36 -4.90 -11.70
N ASP A 195 -5.28 -3.94 -11.63
CA ASP A 195 -6.15 -3.57 -12.76
C ASP A 195 -5.83 -2.20 -13.35
N LEU A 196 -5.26 -1.32 -12.52
CA LEU A 196 -4.95 0.06 -12.85
C LEU A 196 -3.62 0.47 -12.21
N PHE A 197 -2.93 1.41 -12.83
CA PHE A 197 -1.85 2.15 -12.21
C PHE A 197 -2.07 3.65 -12.45
N SER A 198 -1.98 4.45 -11.40
CA SER A 198 -2.06 5.92 -11.48
C SER A 198 -0.73 6.56 -11.10
N TYR A 199 -0.10 7.26 -12.03
CA TYR A 199 1.11 8.02 -11.77
C TYR A 199 0.79 9.35 -11.08
N GLN A 200 1.43 9.60 -9.94
CA GLN A 200 1.38 10.82 -9.15
C GLN A 200 2.70 11.59 -9.30
N ARG A 201 2.76 12.80 -9.87
CA ARG A 201 1.68 13.66 -10.36
C ARG A 201 2.15 14.41 -11.60
N MET A 202 1.22 14.76 -12.48
CA MET A 202 1.48 15.72 -13.56
C MET A 202 1.89 17.09 -13.00
N GLY A 203 3.05 17.58 -13.42
CA GLY A 203 3.61 18.84 -12.98
C GLY A 203 4.88 19.21 -13.72
N ALA A 204 5.52 20.30 -13.33
CA ALA A 204 6.73 20.79 -14.00
C ALA A 204 7.85 19.74 -14.05
N TYR A 205 8.04 18.98 -12.96
CA TYR A 205 9.00 17.88 -12.90
C TYR A 205 8.61 16.73 -13.84
N PHE A 206 7.34 16.34 -13.86
CA PHE A 206 6.86 15.25 -14.72
C PHE A 206 7.14 15.52 -16.21
N PHE A 207 6.95 16.76 -16.66
CA PHE A 207 7.19 17.19 -18.05
C PHE A 207 8.64 17.65 -18.28
N SER A 208 9.56 17.42 -17.36
CA SER A 208 10.96 17.81 -17.56
C SER A 208 11.63 16.93 -18.64
N PRO A 209 12.62 17.46 -19.38
CA PRO A 209 13.35 16.70 -20.38
C PRO A 209 14.04 15.44 -19.84
N GLU A 210 14.34 15.41 -18.54
CA GLU A 210 15.00 14.28 -17.87
C GLU A 210 13.99 13.21 -17.44
N HIS A 211 12.76 13.60 -17.07
CA HIS A 211 11.78 12.70 -16.47
C HIS A 211 10.75 12.17 -17.47
N PHE A 212 10.22 13.03 -18.33
CA PHE A 212 9.14 12.66 -19.24
C PHE A 212 9.53 11.52 -20.19
N PRO A 213 10.74 11.48 -20.81
CA PRO A 213 11.14 10.36 -21.64
C PRO A 213 11.12 9.01 -20.89
N SER A 214 11.62 8.99 -19.66
CA SER A 214 11.62 7.80 -18.80
C SER A 214 10.20 7.32 -18.48
N PHE A 215 9.27 8.24 -18.23
CA PHE A 215 7.86 7.89 -18.06
C PHE A 215 7.24 7.33 -19.35
N THR A 216 7.53 7.92 -20.51
CA THR A 216 7.03 7.37 -21.79
C THR A 216 7.56 5.97 -22.06
N GLU A 217 8.81 5.69 -21.70
CA GLU A 217 9.41 4.36 -21.80
C GLU A 217 8.71 3.36 -20.88
N LEU A 218 8.42 3.74 -19.62
CA LEU A 218 7.60 2.91 -18.72
C LEU A 218 6.26 2.53 -19.38
N VAL A 219 5.52 3.52 -19.88
CA VAL A 219 4.20 3.29 -20.50
C VAL A 219 4.31 2.36 -21.71
N ARG A 220 5.32 2.56 -22.58
CA ARG A 220 5.58 1.68 -23.72
C ARG A 220 5.94 0.26 -23.29
N SER A 221 6.69 0.11 -22.20
CA SER A 221 7.13 -1.20 -21.69
C SER A 221 5.98 -2.04 -21.12
N LEU A 222 4.93 -1.39 -20.60
CA LEU A 222 3.77 -2.06 -20.00
C LEU A 222 2.69 -2.41 -21.04
N ASN A 223 2.46 -1.53 -22.02
CA ASN A 223 1.34 -1.64 -22.96
C ASN A 223 1.67 -2.30 -24.32
N GLN A 224 2.91 -2.78 -24.55
CA GLN A 224 3.46 -3.25 -25.85
C GLN A 224 2.49 -3.13 -27.05
N PRO A 225 2.72 -2.27 -28.09
CA PRO A 225 3.81 -2.51 -29.06
C PRO A 225 4.32 -1.27 -29.86
N LYS A 226 5.42 -1.44 -30.62
CA LYS A 226 6.04 -0.55 -31.65
C LYS A 226 6.04 0.97 -31.39
N LEU A 227 7.24 1.54 -31.29
CA LEU A 227 7.48 3.00 -31.28
C LEU A 227 6.65 3.71 -32.36
N HIS A 228 5.97 4.79 -31.97
CA HIS A 228 5.39 5.73 -32.92
C HIS A 228 6.53 6.31 -33.78
N LEU A 229 6.29 6.56 -35.07
CA LEU A 229 7.33 7.05 -35.99
C LEU A 229 8.02 8.33 -35.48
N ASP A 230 7.28 9.16 -34.74
CA ASP A 230 7.79 10.42 -34.17
C ASP A 230 8.65 10.22 -32.90
N ASP A 231 8.61 9.02 -32.29
CA ASP A 231 9.38 8.64 -31.10
C ASP A 231 10.61 7.79 -31.44
N LEU A 232 10.82 7.45 -32.71
CA LEU A 232 12.03 6.76 -33.16
C LEU A 232 13.20 7.75 -33.21
N PRO A 233 14.40 7.35 -32.76
CA PRO A 233 15.61 8.05 -33.17
C PRO A 233 15.63 8.10 -34.70
N THR A 234 15.88 9.26 -35.30
CA THR A 234 16.22 9.36 -36.73
C THR A 234 17.56 8.67 -36.93
N GLU A 235 17.55 7.35 -37.08
CA GLU A 235 18.70 6.58 -37.51
C GLU A 235 18.38 5.91 -38.85
N GLU A 236 19.32 6.09 -39.77
CA GLU A 236 19.29 5.60 -41.14
C GLU A 236 19.14 4.08 -41.18
N GLU A 237 18.44 3.62 -42.20
CA GLU A 237 18.03 2.24 -42.47
C GLU A 237 19.10 1.18 -42.18
N GLU A 238 18.75 0.12 -41.44
CA GLU A 238 18.94 -1.27 -41.89
C GLU A 238 18.17 -2.25 -40.99
N GLY A 239 17.43 -3.16 -41.62
CA GLY A 239 16.39 -3.97 -40.98
C GLY A 239 16.86 -5.29 -40.37
N ALA A 240 16.04 -5.80 -39.45
CA ALA A 240 15.80 -7.22 -39.23
C ALA A 240 14.56 -7.39 -38.34
N GLU A 241 13.51 -8.04 -38.87
CA GLU A 241 12.35 -8.46 -38.09
C GLU A 241 12.73 -9.61 -37.15
N SER A 242 12.46 -9.45 -35.85
CA SER A 242 12.43 -10.54 -34.88
C SER A 242 11.08 -10.51 -34.16
N ALA A 243 10.27 -11.54 -34.39
CA ALA A 243 8.99 -11.73 -33.73
C ALA A 243 9.22 -12.35 -32.34
N VAL A 244 8.94 -11.58 -31.29
CA VAL A 244 8.86 -12.08 -29.92
C VAL A 244 7.39 -12.06 -29.50
N MET A 245 6.83 -13.25 -29.24
CA MET A 245 5.53 -13.40 -28.58
C MET A 245 5.72 -13.11 -27.08
N SER A 246 5.04 -12.10 -26.55
CA SER A 246 5.01 -11.79 -25.11
C SER A 246 3.56 -11.72 -24.59
N GLN A 247 3.35 -12.22 -23.38
CA GLN A 247 2.08 -12.17 -22.66
C GLN A 247 1.63 -10.72 -22.45
N GLU A 248 0.39 -10.41 -22.81
CA GLU A 248 -0.24 -9.11 -22.59
C GLU A 248 -0.31 -8.80 -21.09
N SER A 249 0.26 -7.67 -20.66
CA SER A 249 -0.03 -7.13 -19.33
C SER A 249 -1.40 -6.45 -19.37
N SER A 250 -2.30 -6.83 -18.45
CA SER A 250 -3.68 -6.33 -18.41
C SER A 250 -3.86 -5.03 -17.61
N VAL A 251 -2.78 -4.36 -17.24
CA VAL A 251 -2.81 -3.20 -16.32
C VAL A 251 -3.03 -1.91 -17.09
N SER A 252 -4.12 -1.19 -16.82
CA SER A 252 -4.37 0.12 -17.42
C SER A 252 -3.49 1.21 -16.77
N MET A 253 -3.01 2.18 -17.54
CA MET A 253 -2.17 3.29 -17.05
C MET A 253 -2.92 4.63 -17.11
N GLN A 254 -2.87 5.41 -16.03
CA GLN A 254 -3.40 6.76 -15.96
C GLN A 254 -2.39 7.70 -15.27
N ALA A 255 -2.43 8.99 -15.59
CA ALA A 255 -1.67 10.03 -14.89
C ALA A 255 -2.66 11.08 -14.37
N ALA A 256 -2.43 11.57 -13.14
CA ALA A 256 -3.30 12.52 -12.45
C ALA A 256 -2.53 13.72 -11.87
#